data_AF-A0A2T1HZH1-F1
#
_entry.id   AF-A0A2T1HZH1-F1
#
_cell.length_a   1.000
_cell.length_b   1.000
_cell.length_c   1.000
_cell.angle_alpha   90.00
_cell.angle_beta   90.00
_cell.angle_gamma   90.00
#
_symmetry.space_group_name_H-M   'P 1'
#
loop_
_entity.id
_entity.type
_entity.pdbx_description
1 polymer ?
#
loop_
_entity_poly.entity_id
_entity_poly.type
_entity_poly.pdbx_seq_one_letter_code
_entity_poly.pdbx_strand_id
1 'polypeptide(L)' 'MAASGSLNSKNLMTVVSLGILVGTEIVGLALAAGWALAGLLQLGATWEYAFMAVFGTVGMYALFRFMKRAISVEPIRS' A
#
# COMPACT_ATOMS: atom_id res chain seq x y z
N MET A 1 20.10 16.14 26.90
CA MET A 1 20.82 15.23 25.98
C MET A 1 19.81 14.65 25.01
N ALA A 2 19.94 14.89 23.70
CA ALA A 2 19.08 14.22 22.71
C ALA A 2 19.55 12.77 22.58
N ALA A 3 18.74 11.83 23.05
CA ALA A 3 18.99 10.41 22.87
C ALA A 3 18.82 10.08 21.37
N SER A 4 19.93 9.92 20.67
CA SER A 4 19.96 9.33 19.32
C SER A 4 19.65 7.84 19.44
N GLY A 5 18.37 7.50 19.58
CA GLY A 5 17.91 6.10 19.61
C GLY A 5 18.30 5.41 18.31
N SER A 6 19.05 4.30 18.40
CA SER A 6 19.43 3.52 17.21
C SER A 6 18.16 2.96 16.55
N LEU A 7 18.04 3.17 15.24
CA LEU A 7 17.01 2.49 14.46
C LEU A 7 17.25 0.99 14.56
N ASN A 8 16.22 0.23 14.94
CA ASN A 8 16.33 -1.23 14.95
C ASN A 8 16.31 -1.74 13.50
N SER A 9 17.48 -1.91 12.89
CA SER A 9 17.64 -2.31 11.49
C SER A 9 16.94 -3.63 11.14
N LYS A 10 16.78 -4.56 12.09
CA LYS A 10 16.03 -5.81 11.87
C LYS A 10 14.52 -5.56 11.73
N ASN A 11 13.96 -4.75 12.62
CA ASN A 11 12.54 -4.36 12.54
C ASN A 11 12.30 -3.55 11.26
N LEU A 12 13.23 -2.66 10.89
CA LEU A 12 13.14 -1.91 9.64
C LEU A 12 13.12 -2.84 8.42
N MET A 13 14.02 -3.83 8.35
CA MET A 13 14.04 -4.82 7.26
C MET A 13 12.73 -5.62 7.20
N THR A 14 12.17 -5.99 8.35
CA THR A 14 10.91 -6.74 8.45
C THR A 14 9.74 -5.91 7.92
N VAL A 15 9.58 -4.69 8.43
CA VAL A 15 8.52 -3.76 7.99
C VAL A 15 8.62 -3.43 6.50
N VAL A 16 9.82 -3.21 5.97
CA VAL A 16 10.03 -2.95 4.53
C VAL A 16 9.70 -4.18 3.69
N SER A 17 10.15 -5.37 4.08
CA SER A 17 9.88 -6.61 3.35
C SER A 17 8.38 -6.89 3.29
N LEU A 18 7.70 -6.75 4.44
CA LEU A 18 6.25 -6.87 4.55
C LEU A 18 5.53 -5.82 3.70
N GLY A 19 6.02 -4.58 3.71
CA GLY A 19 5.46 -3.48 2.92
C GLY A 19 5.57 -3.70 1.41
N ILE A 20 6.67 -4.28 0.92
CA ILE A 20 6.83 -4.61 -0.50
C ILE A 20 5.92 -5.78 -0.90
N LEU A 21 5.91 -6.85 -0.11
CA LEU A 21 5.11 -8.04 -0.39
C LEU A 21 3.63 -7.69 -0.44
N VAL A 22 3.09 -7.16 0.65
CA VAL A 22 1.67 -6.82 0.77
C VAL A 22 1.31 -5.60 -0.09
N GLY A 23 2.21 -4.63 -0.21
CA GLY A 23 1.96 -3.43 -1.01
C GLY A 23 1.80 -3.72 -2.49
N THR A 24 2.63 -4.62 -3.04
CA THR A 24 2.53 -5.01 -4.45
C THR A 24 1.21 -5.73 -4.74
N GLU A 25 0.80 -6.62 -3.83
CA GLU A 25 -0.48 -7.33 -3.94
C GLU A 25 -1.65 -6.36 -3.91
N ILE A 26 -1.72 -5.47 -2.91
CA ILE A 26 -2.83 -4.52 -2.75
C ILE A 26 -2.93 -3.58 -3.95
N VAL A 27 -1.80 -3.01 -4.39
CA VAL A 27 -1.78 -2.05 -5.51
C VAL A 27 -2.12 -2.75 -6.82
N GLY A 28 -1.54 -3.93 -7.08
CA GLY A 28 -1.84 -4.73 -8.27
C GLY A 28 -3.30 -5.16 -8.33
N LEU A 29 -3.84 -5.67 -7.22
CA LEU A 29 -5.25 -6.06 -7.11
C LEU A 29 -6.19 -4.87 -7.32
N ALA A 30 -5.88 -3.72 -6.72
CA ALA A 30 -6.69 -2.53 -6.87
C ALA A 30 -6.75 -2.03 -8.32
N LEU A 31 -5.60 -1.93 -8.99
CA LEU A 31 -5.55 -1.49 -10.39
C LEU A 31 -6.20 -2.50 -11.33
N ALA A 32 -5.96 -3.80 -11.13
CA ALA A 32 -6.60 -4.86 -11.91
C ALA A 32 -8.12 -4.87 -11.72
N ALA A 33 -8.60 -4.66 -10.50
CA ALA A 33 -10.04 -4.56 -10.21
C ALA A 33 -10.67 -3.33 -10.88
N GLY A 34 -10.00 -2.16 -10.83
CA GLY A 34 -10.47 -0.95 -11.50
C GLY A 34 -10.57 -1.12 -13.03
N TRP A 35 -9.54 -1.70 -13.64
CA TRP A 35 -9.54 -2.04 -15.07
C TRP A 35 -10.66 -3.03 -15.42
N ALA A 36 -10.77 -4.13 -14.65
CA ALA A 36 -11.75 -5.18 -14.91
C ALA A 36 -13.19 -4.68 -14.78
N LEU A 37 -13.49 -3.89 -13.75
CA LEU A 37 -14.84 -3.33 -13.55
C LEU A 37 -15.24 -2.38 -14.67
N ALA A 38 -14.34 -1.52 -15.12
CA ALA A 38 -14.62 -0.61 -16.23
C ALA A 38 -14.81 -1.35 -17.56
N GLY A 39 -13.99 -2.39 -17.82
CA GLY A 39 -14.10 -3.23 -19.01
C GLY A 39 -15.39 -4.06 -19.04
N LEU A 40 -15.82 -4.61 -17.90
CA LEU A 40 -17.07 -5.35 -17.78
C LEU A 40 -18.30 -4.48 -18.06
N LEU A 41 -18.22 -3.19 -17.74
CA LEU A 41 -19.30 -2.22 -17.98
C LEU A 41 -19.21 -1.57 -19.39
N GLN A 42 -18.20 -1.91 -20.19
CA GLN A 42 -17.95 -1.37 -21.54
C GLN A 42 -17.95 0.18 -21.61
N LEU A 43 -17.49 0.83 -20.53
CA LEU A 43 -17.58 2.28 -20.39
C LEU A 43 -16.54 3.05 -21.23
N GLY A 44 -15.58 2.34 -21.84
CA GLY A 44 -14.52 2.92 -22.64
C GLY A 44 -13.38 3.52 -21.81
N ALA A 45 -12.32 3.94 -22.50
CA ALA A 45 -11.01 4.23 -21.89
C ALA A 45 -11.03 5.32 -20.81
N THR A 46 -11.86 6.36 -20.94
CA THR A 46 -11.96 7.43 -19.93
C THR A 46 -12.38 6.89 -18.56
N TRP A 47 -13.37 5.99 -18.55
CA TRP A 47 -13.86 5.39 -17.31
C TRP A 47 -12.92 4.32 -16.78
N GLU A 48 -12.20 3.59 -17.64
CA GLU A 48 -11.11 2.70 -17.22
C GLU A 48 -10.08 3.45 -16.39
N TYR A 49 -9.55 4.57 -16.89
CA TYR A 49 -8.60 5.38 -16.12
C TYR A 49 -9.22 5.96 -14.83
N ALA A 50 -10.48 6.37 -14.87
CA ALA A 50 -11.18 6.87 -13.68
C ALA A 50 -11.31 5.78 -12.60
N PHE A 51 -11.74 4.58 -12.97
CA PHE A 51 -11.84 3.45 -12.05
C PHE A 51 -10.46 3.00 -11.55
N MET A 52 -9.45 2.93 -12.41
CA MET A 52 -8.08 2.64 -11.98
C MET A 52 -7.57 3.69 -10.99
N ALA A 53 -7.88 4.98 -11.18
CA ALA A 53 -7.50 6.04 -10.25
C ALA A 53 -8.24 5.91 -8.90
N VAL A 54 -9.55 5.66 -8.92
CA VAL A 54 -10.36 5.48 -7.69
C VAL A 54 -9.93 4.23 -6.92
N PHE A 55 -9.82 3.08 -7.59
CA PHE A 55 -9.38 1.87 -6.93
C PHE A 55 -7.92 1.96 -6.49
N GLY A 56 -7.04 2.53 -7.32
CA GLY A 56 -5.64 2.75 -6.98
C GLY A 56 -5.46 3.64 -5.75
N THR A 57 -6.24 4.72 -5.62
CA THR A 57 -6.23 5.56 -4.41
C THR A 57 -6.74 4.82 -3.18
N VAL A 58 -7.79 3.99 -3.31
CA VAL A 58 -8.26 3.11 -2.24
C VAL A 58 -7.19 2.09 -1.82
N GLY A 59 -6.53 1.44 -2.78
CA GLY A 59 -5.43 0.50 -2.54
C GLY A 59 -4.25 1.18 -1.84
N MET A 60 -3.89 2.39 -2.26
CA MET A 60 -2.83 3.16 -1.61
C MET A 60 -3.20 3.58 -0.19
N TYR A 61 -4.46 3.96 0.05
CA TYR A 61 -4.94 4.26 1.40
C TYR A 61 -4.93 3.02 2.31
N ALA A 62 -5.33 1.86 1.79
CA ALA A 62 -5.28 0.59 2.51
C ALA A 62 -3.83 0.21 2.87
N LEU A 63 -2.89 0.34 1.92
CA LEU A 63 -1.47 0.10 2.15
C LEU A 63 -0.90 1.07 3.21
N PHE A 64 -1.25 2.35 3.15
CA PHE A 64 -0.83 3.33 4.16
C PHE A 64 -1.32 2.95 5.56
N ARG A 65 -2.58 2.54 5.70
CA ARG A 65 -3.16 2.07 6.97
C ARG A 65 -2.48 0.80 7.47
N PHE A 66 -2.20 -0.14 6.57
CA PHE A 66 -1.45 -1.35 6.88
C PHE A 66 -0.05 -1.01 7.38
N MET A 67 0.69 -0.13 6.69
CA MET A 67 2.03 0.25 7.11
C MET A 67 2.05 0.96 8.45
N LYS A 68 1.09 1.85 8.72
CA LYS A 68 0.96 2.46 10.05
C LYS A 68 0.78 1.42 11.16
N ARG A 69 0.06 0.33 10.89
CA ARG A 69 -0.12 -0.76 11.87
C ARG A 69 1.16 -1.58 12.01
N ALA A 70 1.83 -1.94 10.91
CA ALA A 70 3.08 -2.68 10.94
C ALA A 70 4.14 -1.95 11.78
N ILE A 71 4.29 -0.64 11.58
CA ILE A 71 5.22 0.22 12.34
C ILE A 71 4.82 0.33 13.83
N SER A 72 3.53 0.27 14.14
CA SER A 72 3.05 0.31 15.53
C SER A 72 3.27 -0.99 16.29
N VAL A 73 3.23 -2.14 15.59
CA VAL A 73 3.44 -3.47 16.19
C VAL A 73 4.93 -3.75 16.36
N GLU A 74 5.76 -3.32 15.40
CA GLU A 74 7.21 -3.39 15.47
C GLU A 74 7.81 -1.98 15.63
N PRO A 75 7.91 -1.45 16.87
CA PRO A 75 8.50 -0.14 17.09
C PRO A 75 9.94 -0.14 16.59
N ILE A 76 10.18 0.66 15.55
CA ILE A 76 11.48 0.78 14.87
C ILE A 76 12.46 1.65 15.68
N ARG A 77 11.95 2.31 16.72
CA ARG A 77 12.67 3.24 17.60
C ARG A 77 12.45 2.79 19.04
N SER A 78 13.54 2.48 19.73
CA SER A 78 13.56 2.27 21.18
C SER A 78 13.63 3.58 21.94
#